data_AF-X1ATS8-F1
#
_entry.id   AF-X1ATS8-F1
#
_cell.length_a   1.000
_cell.length_b   1.000
_cell.length_c   1.000
_cell.angle_alpha   90.00
_cell.angle_beta   90.00
_cell.angle_gamma   90.00
#
_symmetry.space_group_name_H-M   'P 1'
#
loop_
_entity.id
_entity.type
_entity.pdbx_description
1 polymer ?
#
loop_
_entity_poly.entity_id
_entity_poly.type
_entity_poly.pdbx_seq_one_letter_code
_entity_poly.pdbx_strand_id
1 'polypeptide(L)'
;MEKIFKEVFDYVEELEIIDTHEHLPSKEELRDKDADILKEYLSHYFNRDLISAGLPLEDYQKIIEEKLPIMEKWKMVEKYWESSRFTGYGRALDITAKGLYDIEKIDKSTIEELNSRFLKTLKPGYFKKVLKDKCKIATSLLNVETLDREHDPKEERSIYCDRNLYSPVYTISDCIFPNLWSIIDKLEKQSGVKITSFNCWLEAVEALINKAYKLGAVALKNPLAYQRTLKYERTSGSRAEEEFNSIFKVKHFGDWIVRPISTEKNFQDYMFHFILDIANKKNLIIQVHTGIQEGNGNILSNSNPELLSNLFLEYPDVTFDIFHISYPYQNELTVLAKNYPNVYIDMCWAHIVSPNASVKSLIEWIDTVPLNKISAFGGDYLFVDGVYGHQYMARVNIAKALSIKVKEGIFDINKAKEISKMLFYDNPLKIFRLDKKL
;
A
#
# COMPACT_ATOMS: atom_id res chain seq x y z
N MET A 1 18.29 -3.87 -28.63
CA MET A 1 17.66 -3.85 -27.30
C MET A 1 17.69 -2.43 -26.73
N GLU A 2 18.84 -1.77 -26.68
CA GLU A 2 18.98 -0.40 -26.17
C GLU A 2 18.11 0.63 -26.89
N LYS A 3 18.08 0.62 -28.24
CA LYS A 3 17.18 1.51 -29.03
C LYS A 3 15.70 1.28 -28.73
N ILE A 4 15.26 0.03 -28.66
CA ILE A 4 13.86 -0.35 -28.35
C ILE A 4 13.50 0.12 -26.94
N PHE A 5 14.37 -0.17 -25.96
CA PHE A 5 14.18 0.27 -24.58
C PHE A 5 14.05 1.78 -24.49
N LYS A 6 14.96 2.53 -25.13
CA LYS A 6 14.91 3.98 -25.14
C LYS A 6 13.60 4.51 -25.72
N GLU A 7 13.17 4.04 -26.88
CA GLU A 7 11.92 4.51 -27.51
C GLU A 7 10.66 4.18 -26.70
N VAL A 8 10.64 3.05 -26.00
CA VAL A 8 9.53 2.69 -25.08
C VAL A 8 9.61 3.55 -23.82
N PHE A 9 10.79 3.65 -23.20
CA PHE A 9 10.98 4.40 -21.96
C PHE A 9 10.72 5.89 -22.12
N ASP A 10 11.17 6.52 -23.21
CA ASP A 10 10.92 7.94 -23.51
C ASP A 10 9.41 8.23 -23.57
N TYR A 11 8.59 7.28 -24.07
CA TYR A 11 7.14 7.40 -24.02
C TYR A 11 6.58 7.18 -22.61
N VAL A 12 7.05 6.13 -21.93
CA VAL A 12 6.61 5.79 -20.57
C VAL A 12 6.91 6.93 -19.60
N GLU A 13 8.05 7.62 -19.70
CA GLU A 13 8.42 8.77 -18.86
C GLU A 13 7.44 9.96 -18.99
N GLU A 14 6.79 10.07 -20.14
CA GLU A 14 5.82 11.13 -20.43
C GLU A 14 4.39 10.81 -19.98
N LEU A 15 4.10 9.57 -19.61
CA LEU A 15 2.76 9.17 -19.20
C LEU A 15 2.35 9.81 -17.87
N GLU A 16 1.15 10.38 -17.87
CA GLU A 16 0.37 10.49 -16.63
C GLU A 16 0.00 9.08 -16.15
N ILE A 17 0.11 8.83 -14.84
CA ILE A 17 -0.12 7.52 -14.24
C ILE A 17 -1.13 7.61 -13.09
N ILE A 18 -1.74 6.49 -12.74
CA ILE A 18 -2.49 6.32 -11.51
C ILE A 18 -1.65 5.51 -10.54
N ASP A 19 -1.62 5.99 -9.31
CA ASP A 19 -0.93 5.36 -8.21
C ASP A 19 -1.98 4.63 -7.36
N THR A 20 -1.97 3.30 -7.44
CA THR A 20 -3.05 2.44 -6.92
C THR A 20 -3.06 2.25 -5.41
N HIS A 21 -2.04 2.74 -4.70
CA HIS A 21 -2.05 2.75 -3.23
C HIS A 21 -0.95 3.62 -2.63
N GLU A 22 -1.28 4.38 -1.59
CA GLU A 22 -0.35 5.17 -0.79
C GLU A 22 -0.75 5.26 0.67
N HIS A 23 0.22 5.55 1.54
CA HIS A 23 0.02 5.82 2.97
C HIS A 23 0.55 7.22 3.37
N LEU A 24 0.61 8.14 2.42
CA LEU A 24 1.06 9.51 2.65
C LEU A 24 0.16 10.24 3.67
N PRO A 25 0.62 11.32 4.31
CA PRO A 25 -0.25 12.18 5.11
C PRO A 25 -1.49 12.64 4.31
N SER A 26 -2.68 12.57 4.92
CA SER A 26 -3.94 12.94 4.24
C SER A 26 -3.95 14.35 3.67
N LYS A 27 -3.12 15.23 4.23
CA LYS A 27 -2.82 16.57 3.75
C LYS A 27 -1.36 16.90 4.02
N GLU A 28 -0.77 17.73 3.18
CA GLU A 28 0.63 18.16 3.32
C GLU A 28 0.93 18.89 4.64
N GLU A 29 -0.06 19.59 5.20
CA GLU A 29 0.05 20.26 6.51
C GLU A 29 0.32 19.29 7.66
N LEU A 30 -0.04 18.01 7.49
CA LEU A 30 0.19 16.93 8.46
C LEU A 30 1.57 16.25 8.31
N ARG A 31 2.38 16.64 7.31
CA ARG A 31 3.77 16.16 7.17
C ARG A 31 4.58 16.57 8.40
N ASP A 32 5.37 15.65 8.94
CA ASP A 32 6.27 15.90 10.07
C ASP A 32 7.22 17.08 9.77
N LYS A 33 7.13 18.13 10.60
CA LYS A 33 7.94 19.36 10.47
C LYS A 33 9.26 19.30 11.23
N ASP A 34 9.42 18.30 12.08
CA ASP A 34 10.65 18.01 12.82
C ASP A 34 11.52 16.96 12.11
N ALA A 35 11.16 16.56 10.89
CA ALA A 35 11.93 15.59 10.11
C ALA A 35 13.27 16.17 9.62
N ASP A 36 14.32 15.37 9.74
CA ASP A 36 15.53 15.46 8.91
C ASP A 36 15.50 14.35 7.84
N ILE A 37 16.44 14.39 6.89
CA ILE A 37 16.43 13.44 5.76
C ILE A 37 16.50 11.97 6.21
N LEU A 38 17.24 11.64 7.28
CA LEU A 38 17.37 10.26 7.73
C LEU A 38 16.12 9.82 8.46
N LYS A 39 15.49 10.69 9.26
CA LYS A 39 14.19 10.42 9.85
C LYS A 39 13.12 10.18 8.79
N GLU A 40 13.09 10.97 7.72
CA GLU A 40 12.17 10.77 6.59
C GLU A 40 12.43 9.44 5.87
N TYR A 41 13.66 9.23 5.39
CA TYR A 41 13.99 8.10 4.51
C TYR A 41 14.04 6.75 5.24
N LEU A 42 14.22 6.77 6.56
CA LEU A 42 14.19 5.57 7.40
C LEU A 42 12.85 5.40 8.12
N SER A 43 11.85 6.22 7.83
CA SER A 43 10.49 6.03 8.37
C SER A 43 9.80 4.79 7.78
N HIS A 44 10.16 4.37 6.55
CA HIS A 44 9.50 3.27 5.86
C HIS A 44 10.42 2.48 4.91
N TYR A 45 10.25 1.16 4.91
CA TYR A 45 10.95 0.15 4.09
C TYR A 45 12.46 0.04 4.25
N PHE A 46 13.24 1.07 3.93
CA PHE A 46 14.70 0.92 3.85
C PHE A 46 15.34 0.66 5.22
N ASN A 47 14.73 1.19 6.28
CA ASN A 47 15.06 0.83 7.66
C ASN A 47 15.03 -0.69 7.91
N ARG A 48 14.12 -1.43 7.25
CA ARG A 48 14.03 -2.89 7.38
C ARG A 48 15.23 -3.60 6.78
N ASP A 49 15.73 -3.12 5.64
CA ASP A 49 16.99 -3.64 5.09
C ASP A 49 18.15 -3.36 6.04
N LEU A 50 18.21 -2.16 6.63
CA LEU A 50 19.29 -1.81 7.57
C LEU A 50 19.26 -2.69 8.83
N ILE A 51 18.08 -2.91 9.41
CA ILE A 51 17.90 -3.79 10.57
C ILE A 51 18.25 -5.22 10.19
N SER A 52 17.82 -5.70 9.02
CA SER A 52 18.17 -7.04 8.53
C SER A 52 19.68 -7.19 8.27
N ALA A 53 20.37 -6.11 7.91
CA ALA A 53 21.83 -6.03 7.78
C ALA A 53 22.56 -5.91 9.14
N GLY A 54 21.82 -5.80 10.24
CA GLY A 54 22.35 -5.81 11.61
C GLY A 54 22.37 -4.45 12.32
N LEU A 55 21.68 -3.42 11.84
CA LEU A 55 21.53 -2.15 12.57
C LEU A 55 20.83 -2.41 13.92
N PRO A 56 21.44 -2.09 15.07
CA PRO A 56 20.78 -2.25 16.37
C PRO A 56 19.51 -1.42 16.46
N LEU A 57 18.44 -2.00 17.03
CA LEU A 57 17.16 -1.30 17.17
C LEU A 57 17.27 -0.03 18.02
N GLU A 58 18.12 -0.04 19.06
CA GLU A 58 18.38 1.14 19.89
C GLU A 58 19.00 2.27 19.08
N ASP A 59 19.93 1.96 18.16
CA ASP A 59 20.55 2.95 17.29
C ASP A 59 19.52 3.50 16.31
N TYR A 60 18.70 2.63 15.71
CA TYR A 60 17.58 3.05 14.87
C TYR A 60 16.61 3.98 15.61
N GLN A 61 16.21 3.64 16.83
CA GLN A 61 15.32 4.47 17.65
C GLN A 61 15.93 5.86 17.89
N LYS A 62 17.22 5.94 18.26
CA LYS A 62 17.93 7.21 18.41
C LYS A 62 17.93 8.05 17.13
N ILE A 63 18.14 7.43 15.96
CA ILE A 63 18.11 8.13 14.67
C ILE A 63 16.74 8.77 14.41
N ILE A 64 15.65 8.08 14.75
CA ILE A 64 14.28 8.54 14.50
C ILE A 64 13.79 9.54 15.55
N GLU A 65 14.13 9.32 16.82
CA GLU A 65 13.54 10.06 17.96
C GLU A 65 14.41 11.24 18.43
N GLU A 66 15.73 11.11 18.40
CA GLU A 66 16.63 12.13 18.95
C GLU A 66 17.00 13.21 17.92
N LYS A 67 17.13 14.46 18.39
CA LYS A 67 17.56 15.61 17.60
C LYS A 67 19.10 15.70 17.57
N LEU A 68 19.74 14.73 16.92
CA LEU A 68 21.19 14.68 16.71
C LEU A 68 21.61 15.37 15.40
N PRO A 69 22.85 15.92 15.31
CA PRO A 69 23.41 16.37 14.04
C PRO A 69 23.38 15.25 12.98
N ILE A 70 23.05 15.60 11.73
CA ILE A 70 22.84 14.60 10.67
C ILE A 70 24.06 13.70 10.43
N MET A 71 25.28 14.24 10.58
CA MET A 71 26.51 13.47 10.42
C MET A 71 26.72 12.44 11.55
N GLU A 72 26.19 12.69 12.74
CA GLU A 72 26.22 11.72 13.83
C GLU A 72 25.25 10.57 13.55
N LYS A 73 24.03 10.88 13.10
CA LYS A 73 23.07 9.87 12.63
C LYS A 73 23.63 9.06 11.47
N TRP A 74 24.31 9.70 10.51
CA TRP A 74 24.93 9.02 9.36
C TRP A 74 25.95 7.97 9.79
N LYS A 75 26.84 8.29 10.74
CA LYS A 75 27.85 7.35 11.25
C LYS A 75 27.23 6.07 11.82
N MET A 76 26.03 6.15 12.40
CA MET A 76 25.31 5.00 12.95
C MET A 76 24.79 4.07 11.85
N VAL A 77 24.37 4.63 10.71
CA VAL A 77 23.76 3.85 9.60
C VAL A 77 24.72 3.48 8.49
N GLU A 78 25.82 4.19 8.30
CA GLU A 78 26.69 4.14 7.11
C GLU A 78 27.04 2.71 6.68
N LYS A 79 27.52 1.88 7.61
CA LYS A 79 27.89 0.49 7.33
C LYS A 79 26.71 -0.34 6.80
N TYR A 80 25.54 -0.19 7.41
CA TYR A 80 24.34 -0.94 7.04
C TYR A 80 23.73 -0.39 5.75
N TRP A 81 23.82 0.92 5.55
CA TRP A 81 23.43 1.62 4.33
C TRP A 81 24.22 1.09 3.14
N GLU A 82 25.55 1.04 3.23
CA GLU A 82 26.38 0.53 2.13
C GLU A 82 26.14 -0.97 1.86
N SER A 83 25.83 -1.74 2.89
CA SER A 83 25.46 -3.17 2.73
C SER A 83 24.11 -3.36 2.03
N SER A 84 23.22 -2.36 2.14
CA SER A 84 21.84 -2.43 1.64
C SER A 84 21.59 -1.56 0.41
N ARG A 85 22.54 -0.73 -0.01
CA ARG A 85 22.34 0.29 -1.07
C ARG A 85 21.82 -0.28 -2.39
N PHE A 86 22.20 -1.51 -2.73
CA PHE A 86 21.81 -2.14 -3.98
C PHE A 86 20.50 -2.93 -3.92
N THR A 87 19.85 -3.02 -2.76
CA THR A 87 18.48 -3.51 -2.67
C THR A 87 17.54 -2.57 -3.43
N GLY A 88 16.30 -3.01 -3.67
CA GLY A 88 15.33 -2.15 -4.37
C GLY A 88 15.02 -0.87 -3.59
N TYR A 89 14.93 -0.93 -2.25
CA TYR A 89 14.73 0.24 -1.40
C TYR A 89 15.92 1.20 -1.45
N GLY A 90 17.16 0.72 -1.28
CA GLY A 90 18.35 1.57 -1.32
C GLY A 90 18.52 2.29 -2.67
N ARG A 91 18.27 1.57 -3.76
CA ARG A 91 18.30 2.14 -5.12
C ARG A 91 17.21 3.19 -5.33
N ALA A 92 16.01 2.97 -4.80
CA ALA A 92 14.92 3.94 -4.90
C ALA A 92 15.32 5.28 -4.25
N LEU A 93 15.95 5.22 -3.08
CA LEU A 93 16.38 6.43 -2.37
C LEU A 93 17.51 7.18 -3.08
N ASP A 94 18.50 6.48 -3.65
CA ASP A 94 19.53 7.14 -4.47
C ASP A 94 18.93 7.80 -5.72
N ILE A 95 17.95 7.15 -6.39
CA ILE A 95 17.21 7.74 -7.51
C ILE A 95 16.43 8.98 -7.08
N THR A 96 15.77 8.92 -5.91
CA THR A 96 15.07 10.06 -5.33
C THR A 96 16.02 11.21 -5.02
N ALA A 97 17.16 10.93 -4.38
CA ALA A 97 18.18 11.93 -4.08
C ALA A 97 18.65 12.63 -5.35
N LYS A 98 18.87 11.87 -6.43
CA LYS A 98 19.27 12.45 -7.71
C LYS A 98 18.15 13.28 -8.34
N GLY A 99 16.94 12.75 -8.43
CA GLY A 99 15.85 13.39 -9.17
C GLY A 99 15.19 14.59 -8.49
N LEU A 100 15.13 14.59 -7.15
CA LEU A 100 14.50 15.66 -6.38
C LEU A 100 15.51 16.69 -5.84
N TYR A 101 16.74 16.24 -5.57
CA TYR A 101 17.75 17.04 -4.90
C TYR A 101 19.04 17.22 -5.70
N ASP A 102 19.19 16.64 -6.89
CA ASP A 102 20.44 16.67 -7.67
C ASP A 102 21.67 16.20 -6.86
N ILE A 103 21.48 15.13 -6.08
CA ILE A 103 22.53 14.45 -5.32
C ILE A 103 22.71 13.05 -5.92
N GLU A 104 23.86 12.80 -6.54
CA GLU A 104 24.14 11.55 -7.27
C GLU A 104 24.08 10.29 -6.40
N LYS A 105 24.51 10.42 -5.15
CA LYS A 105 24.63 9.30 -4.23
C LYS A 105 24.48 9.82 -2.80
N ILE A 106 23.72 9.12 -1.99
CA ILE A 106 23.61 9.40 -0.55
C ILE A 106 24.79 8.76 0.15
N ASP A 107 25.79 9.52 0.59
CA ASP A 107 26.90 9.01 1.39
C ASP A 107 27.45 10.09 2.34
N LYS A 108 28.54 9.77 3.04
CA LYS A 108 29.18 10.69 3.98
C LYS A 108 29.52 12.05 3.38
N SER A 109 29.87 12.10 2.09
CA SER A 109 30.27 13.36 1.44
C SER A 109 29.08 14.24 1.05
N THR A 110 27.87 13.67 0.99
CA THR A 110 26.67 14.34 0.46
C THR A 110 25.54 14.49 1.47
N ILE A 111 25.55 13.74 2.58
CA ILE A 111 24.42 13.67 3.52
C ILE A 111 24.03 15.03 4.14
N GLU A 112 25.01 15.89 4.41
CA GLU A 112 24.74 17.24 4.96
C GLU A 112 24.07 18.15 3.93
N GLU A 113 24.55 18.13 2.68
CA GLU A 113 23.97 18.93 1.60
C GLU A 113 22.58 18.40 1.23
N LEU A 114 22.40 17.08 1.17
CA LEU A 114 21.09 16.46 0.96
C LEU A 114 20.11 16.89 2.05
N ASN A 115 20.52 16.83 3.33
CA ASN A 115 19.68 17.28 4.44
C ASN A 115 19.31 18.77 4.32
N SER A 116 20.28 19.64 3.99
CA SER A 116 20.04 21.07 3.76
C SER A 116 19.02 21.32 2.66
N ARG A 117 19.07 20.56 1.55
CA ARG A 117 18.09 20.65 0.46
C ARG A 117 16.73 20.09 0.88
N PHE A 118 16.70 18.97 1.61
CA PHE A 118 15.50 18.36 2.15
C PHE A 118 14.72 19.30 3.09
N LEU A 119 15.40 19.95 4.04
CA LEU A 119 14.76 20.84 5.00
C LEU A 119 14.03 22.02 4.32
N LYS A 120 14.50 22.46 3.14
CA LYS A 120 13.82 23.50 2.34
C LYS A 120 12.47 23.04 1.77
N THR A 121 12.24 21.72 1.70
CA THR A 121 11.01 21.10 1.17
C THR A 121 9.89 20.96 2.19
N LEU A 122 10.14 21.21 3.47
CA LEU A 122 9.10 21.15 4.51
C LEU A 122 8.05 22.26 4.39
N LYS A 123 8.30 23.24 3.50
CA LYS A 123 7.39 24.32 3.12
C LYS A 123 6.23 23.79 2.26
N PRO A 124 5.03 24.40 2.34
CA PRO A 124 3.86 23.98 1.56
C PRO A 124 4.09 23.97 0.03
N GLY A 125 3.36 23.10 -0.67
CA GLY A 125 3.39 22.95 -2.13
C GLY A 125 4.34 21.87 -2.64
N TYR A 126 5.09 21.21 -1.73
CA TYR A 126 6.04 20.18 -2.09
C TYR A 126 5.36 18.88 -2.53
N PHE A 127 4.23 18.51 -1.92
CA PHE A 127 3.48 17.31 -2.33
C PHE A 127 3.02 17.42 -3.78
N LYS A 128 2.46 18.57 -4.17
CA LYS A 128 2.09 18.84 -5.56
C LYS A 128 3.31 18.76 -6.49
N LYS A 129 4.43 19.38 -6.11
CA LYS A 129 5.68 19.35 -6.89
C LYS A 129 6.13 17.91 -7.17
N VAL A 130 6.12 17.05 -6.16
CA VAL A 130 6.56 15.65 -6.33
C VAL A 130 5.51 14.84 -7.07
N LEU A 131 4.29 14.74 -6.55
CA LEU A 131 3.27 13.85 -7.09
C LEU A 131 2.77 14.28 -8.48
N LYS A 132 2.56 15.58 -8.70
CA LYS A 132 2.03 16.09 -9.98
C LYS A 132 3.16 16.43 -10.95
N ASP A 133 4.02 17.37 -10.58
CA ASP A 133 4.94 17.96 -11.56
C ASP A 133 6.09 17.00 -11.93
N LYS A 134 6.59 16.21 -10.96
CA LYS A 134 7.71 15.28 -11.17
C LYS A 134 7.26 13.86 -11.52
N CYS A 135 6.25 13.33 -10.83
CA CYS A 135 5.80 11.96 -11.02
C CYS A 135 4.66 11.82 -12.05
N LYS A 136 3.98 12.91 -12.43
CA LYS A 136 2.82 12.92 -13.33
C LYS A 136 1.71 11.97 -12.83
N ILE A 137 1.40 12.01 -11.53
CA ILE A 137 0.35 11.17 -10.93
C ILE A 137 -0.99 11.90 -10.97
N ALA A 138 -1.98 11.34 -11.67
CA ALA A 138 -3.34 11.87 -11.76
C ALA A 138 -4.04 11.86 -10.40
N THR A 139 -3.94 10.75 -9.66
CA THR A 139 -4.38 10.61 -8.27
C THR A 139 -3.65 9.42 -7.63
N SER A 140 -3.38 9.52 -6.33
CA SER A 140 -2.94 8.39 -5.52
C SER A 140 -4.10 7.84 -4.70
N LEU A 141 -4.25 6.52 -4.66
CA LEU A 141 -5.26 5.89 -3.84
C LEU A 141 -4.81 5.85 -2.38
N LEU A 142 -5.29 6.80 -1.57
CA LEU A 142 -4.81 6.95 -0.20
C LEU A 142 -5.51 5.95 0.73
N ASN A 143 -4.73 5.13 1.43
CA ASN A 143 -5.24 4.33 2.54
C ASN A 143 -5.73 5.23 3.68
N VAL A 144 -6.96 5.00 4.14
CA VAL A 144 -7.55 5.74 5.26
C VAL A 144 -8.12 4.80 6.31
N GLU A 145 -7.75 5.04 7.56
CA GLU A 145 -8.12 4.25 8.74
C GLU A 145 -9.24 4.91 9.54
N THR A 146 -9.55 6.18 9.27
CA THR A 146 -10.54 6.95 10.04
C THR A 146 -11.48 7.77 9.17
N LEU A 147 -12.76 7.80 9.60
CA LEU A 147 -13.81 8.60 8.97
C LEU A 147 -14.04 9.95 9.66
N ASP A 148 -13.10 10.36 10.53
CA ASP A 148 -13.15 11.60 11.31
C ASP A 148 -12.15 12.65 10.77
N ARG A 149 -12.44 13.93 10.97
CA ARG A 149 -11.53 15.03 10.61
C ARG A 149 -10.41 15.18 11.64
N GLU A 150 -10.77 15.12 12.91
CA GLU A 150 -9.83 15.15 14.04
C GLU A 150 -9.33 13.73 14.31
N HIS A 151 -8.02 13.56 14.24
CA HIS A 151 -7.33 12.29 14.39
C HIS A 151 -5.87 12.55 14.76
N ASP A 152 -5.15 11.53 15.21
CA ASP A 152 -3.69 11.59 15.33
C ASP A 152 -3.06 11.27 13.97
N PRO A 153 -2.42 12.25 13.28
CA PRO A 153 -1.84 12.03 11.96
C PRO A 153 -0.60 11.10 11.99
N LYS A 154 -0.06 10.76 13.16
CA LYS A 154 1.01 9.76 13.29
C LYS A 154 0.49 8.34 13.18
N GLU A 155 -0.73 8.11 13.66
CA GLU A 155 -1.34 6.79 13.75
C GLU A 155 -2.28 6.50 12.57
N GLU A 156 -3.00 7.51 12.09
CA GLU A 156 -4.11 7.32 11.15
C GLU A 156 -4.13 8.38 10.03
N ARG A 157 -4.73 8.01 8.90
CA ARG A 157 -5.08 8.89 7.78
C ARG A 157 -6.59 8.99 7.69
N SER A 158 -7.05 10.22 7.52
CA SER A 158 -8.46 10.54 7.40
C SER A 158 -8.97 10.46 5.96
N ILE A 159 -10.21 10.00 5.80
CA ILE A 159 -10.97 10.12 4.55
C ILE A 159 -11.15 11.57 4.07
N TYR A 160 -10.99 12.56 4.94
CA TYR A 160 -10.99 13.99 4.59
C TYR A 160 -9.62 14.47 4.09
N CYS A 161 -9.04 13.70 3.17
CA CYS A 161 -7.77 13.98 2.49
C CYS A 161 -7.90 15.05 1.39
N ASP A 162 -6.77 15.60 0.93
CA ASP A 162 -6.72 16.51 -0.21
C ASP A 162 -7.13 15.79 -1.50
N ARG A 163 -8.30 16.16 -2.05
CA ARG A 163 -8.89 15.51 -3.23
C ARG A 163 -8.22 15.88 -4.54
N ASN A 164 -7.34 16.89 -4.56
CA ASN A 164 -6.51 17.15 -5.72
C ASN A 164 -5.35 16.15 -5.85
N LEU A 165 -4.99 15.49 -4.74
CA LEU A 165 -3.94 14.50 -4.69
C LEU A 165 -4.52 13.08 -4.64
N TYR A 166 -5.60 12.89 -3.87
CA TYR A 166 -5.98 11.57 -3.39
C TYR A 166 -7.41 11.15 -3.70
N SER A 167 -7.57 9.86 -3.96
CA SER A 167 -8.84 9.14 -3.93
C SER A 167 -8.79 8.12 -2.77
N PRO A 168 -9.62 8.23 -1.73
CA PRO A 168 -9.43 7.43 -0.53
C PRO A 168 -9.85 5.96 -0.69
N VAL A 169 -9.19 5.07 0.03
CA VAL A 169 -9.47 3.64 0.18
C VAL A 169 -9.64 3.34 1.67
N TYR A 170 -10.80 2.81 2.06
CA TYR A 170 -11.10 2.61 3.48
C TYR A 170 -10.60 1.26 3.99
N THR A 171 -9.71 1.27 4.97
CA THR A 171 -9.23 0.04 5.63
C THR A 171 -10.32 -0.53 6.53
N ILE A 172 -10.56 -1.85 6.40
CA ILE A 172 -11.63 -2.57 7.12
C ILE A 172 -11.11 -3.48 8.24
N SER A 173 -9.82 -3.39 8.61
CA SER A 173 -9.19 -4.22 9.64
C SER A 173 -9.95 -4.21 10.97
N ASP A 174 -10.28 -3.02 11.48
CA ASP A 174 -10.96 -2.83 12.76
C ASP A 174 -12.35 -3.51 12.81
N CYS A 175 -13.00 -3.67 11.65
CA CYS A 175 -14.31 -4.30 11.53
C CYS A 175 -14.24 -5.84 11.61
N ILE A 176 -13.07 -6.43 11.37
CA ILE A 176 -12.86 -7.87 11.25
C ILE A 176 -12.00 -8.39 12.41
N PHE A 177 -10.94 -7.67 12.77
CA PHE A 177 -9.94 -8.04 13.77
C PHE A 177 -9.73 -6.91 14.79
N PRO A 178 -10.73 -6.61 15.66
CA PRO A 178 -10.53 -5.65 16.73
C PRO A 178 -9.64 -6.27 17.83
N ASN A 179 -8.59 -5.56 18.26
CA ASN A 179 -7.63 -6.03 19.27
C ASN A 179 -7.63 -5.20 20.58
N LEU A 180 -8.31 -4.06 20.60
CA LEU A 180 -8.44 -3.17 21.76
C LEU A 180 -9.88 -2.69 21.90
N TRP A 181 -10.35 -2.51 23.14
CA TRP A 181 -11.67 -1.94 23.38
C TRP A 181 -11.84 -0.52 22.79
N SER A 182 -10.77 0.27 22.74
CA SER A 182 -10.78 1.61 22.12
C SER A 182 -11.17 1.57 20.63
N ILE A 183 -10.94 0.45 19.93
CA ILE A 183 -11.43 0.25 18.56
C ILE A 183 -12.95 0.18 18.57
N ILE A 184 -13.57 -0.50 19.53
CA ILE A 184 -15.04 -0.54 19.65
C ILE A 184 -15.59 0.87 19.89
N ASP A 185 -14.97 1.63 20.81
CA ASP A 185 -15.39 3.01 21.08
C ASP A 185 -15.27 3.89 19.82
N LYS A 186 -14.20 3.71 19.02
CA LYS A 186 -14.02 4.37 17.71
C LYS A 186 -15.12 3.96 16.71
N LEU A 187 -15.41 2.66 16.58
CA LEU A 187 -16.45 2.15 15.68
C LEU A 187 -17.83 2.69 16.07
N GLU A 188 -18.17 2.71 17.37
CA GLU A 188 -19.43 3.28 17.87
C GLU A 188 -19.54 4.78 17.53
N LYS A 189 -18.49 5.55 17.80
CA LYS A 189 -18.45 7.00 17.51
C LYS A 189 -18.63 7.27 16.02
N GLN A 190 -17.93 6.53 15.16
CA GLN A 190 -17.93 6.79 13.73
C GLN A 190 -19.20 6.30 13.02
N SER A 191 -19.78 5.19 13.48
CA SER A 191 -21.02 4.62 12.95
C SER A 191 -22.28 5.30 13.51
N GLY A 192 -22.21 5.82 14.74
CA GLY A 192 -23.38 6.28 15.50
C GLY A 192 -24.19 5.15 16.14
N VAL A 193 -23.70 3.90 16.07
CA VAL A 193 -24.37 2.71 16.60
C VAL A 193 -23.69 2.28 17.89
N LYS A 194 -24.46 2.11 18.96
CA LYS A 194 -23.94 1.54 20.22
C LYS A 194 -23.83 0.02 20.06
N ILE A 195 -22.64 -0.52 20.26
CA ILE A 195 -22.32 -1.95 20.10
C ILE A 195 -22.59 -2.66 21.44
N THR A 196 -23.78 -3.24 21.55
CA THR A 196 -24.21 -4.04 22.72
C THR A 196 -24.55 -5.48 22.37
N SER A 197 -24.58 -5.84 21.09
CA SER A 197 -24.87 -7.17 20.58
C SER A 197 -24.16 -7.39 19.25
N PHE A 198 -24.11 -8.63 18.76
CA PHE A 198 -23.51 -8.94 17.47
C PHE A 198 -24.27 -8.26 16.32
N ASN A 199 -25.60 -8.17 16.39
CA ASN A 199 -26.38 -7.42 15.40
C ASN A 199 -26.02 -5.93 15.36
N CYS A 200 -25.76 -5.30 16.52
CA CYS A 200 -25.29 -3.91 16.56
C CYS A 200 -23.90 -3.77 15.93
N TRP A 201 -23.03 -4.78 16.06
CA TRP A 201 -21.75 -4.80 15.34
C TRP A 201 -21.95 -4.82 13.83
N LEU A 202 -22.81 -5.72 13.32
CA LEU A 202 -23.12 -5.80 11.88
C LEU A 202 -23.69 -4.48 11.35
N GLU A 203 -24.62 -3.86 12.09
CA GLU A 203 -25.19 -2.55 11.77
C GLU A 203 -24.11 -1.45 11.75
N ALA A 204 -23.21 -1.43 12.73
CA ALA A 204 -22.11 -0.48 12.79
C ALA A 204 -21.18 -0.62 11.58
N VAL A 205 -20.78 -1.85 11.22
CA VAL A 205 -19.90 -2.12 10.07
C VAL A 205 -20.57 -1.71 8.75
N GLU A 206 -21.84 -2.04 8.56
CA GLU A 206 -22.59 -1.61 7.38
C GLU A 206 -22.69 -0.07 7.31
N ALA A 207 -22.97 0.60 8.44
CA ALA A 207 -23.03 2.05 8.51
C ALA A 207 -21.67 2.70 8.15
N LEU A 208 -20.55 2.15 8.62
CA LEU A 208 -19.21 2.64 8.33
C LEU A 208 -18.85 2.51 6.84
N ILE A 209 -19.08 1.34 6.24
CA ILE A 209 -18.82 1.13 4.81
C ILE A 209 -19.70 2.06 3.96
N ASN A 210 -20.98 2.20 4.32
CA ASN A 210 -21.89 3.14 3.67
C ASN A 210 -21.40 4.59 3.79
N LYS A 211 -20.93 4.99 4.97
CA LYS A 211 -20.39 6.33 5.24
C LYS A 211 -19.12 6.57 4.43
N ALA A 212 -18.17 5.63 4.44
CA ALA A 212 -16.93 5.69 3.66
C ALA A 212 -17.22 5.87 2.16
N TYR A 213 -18.16 5.10 1.60
CA TYR A 213 -18.57 5.22 0.21
C TYR A 213 -19.20 6.58 -0.11
N LYS A 214 -20.11 7.08 0.74
CA LYS A 214 -20.70 8.42 0.61
C LYS A 214 -19.65 9.54 0.67
N LEU A 215 -18.61 9.35 1.48
CA LEU A 215 -17.45 10.24 1.58
C LEU A 215 -16.43 10.01 0.45
N GLY A 216 -16.76 9.17 -0.53
CA GLY A 216 -16.00 9.03 -1.76
C GLY A 216 -14.84 8.04 -1.70
N ALA A 217 -14.87 7.05 -0.81
CA ALA A 217 -13.98 5.89 -0.90
C ALA A 217 -14.18 5.17 -2.25
N VAL A 218 -13.09 4.75 -2.90
CA VAL A 218 -13.12 4.03 -4.20
C VAL A 218 -12.99 2.52 -4.03
N ALA A 219 -12.40 2.07 -2.93
CA ALA A 219 -12.20 0.67 -2.61
C ALA A 219 -12.18 0.47 -1.08
N LEU A 220 -12.18 -0.80 -0.66
CA LEU A 220 -11.89 -1.22 0.71
C LEU A 220 -10.53 -1.94 0.73
N LYS A 221 -9.78 -1.79 1.82
CA LYS A 221 -8.46 -2.42 1.99
C LYS A 221 -8.49 -3.45 3.12
N ASN A 222 -8.08 -4.68 2.81
CA ASN A 222 -7.81 -5.74 3.77
C ASN A 222 -6.29 -6.00 3.88
N PRO A 223 -5.62 -5.48 4.91
CA PRO A 223 -4.23 -5.78 5.21
C PRO A 223 -4.07 -6.94 6.21
N LEU A 224 -5.11 -7.72 6.53
CA LEU A 224 -5.06 -8.64 7.69
C LEU A 224 -4.12 -9.83 7.55
N ALA A 225 -3.47 -9.99 6.39
CA ALA A 225 -2.38 -10.93 6.22
C ALA A 225 -1.26 -10.73 7.26
N TYR A 226 -1.10 -9.54 7.84
CA TYR A 226 -0.12 -9.29 8.91
C TYR A 226 -0.50 -9.94 10.25
N GLN A 227 -1.79 -10.17 10.51
CA GLN A 227 -2.30 -10.60 11.82
C GLN A 227 -2.86 -12.02 11.78
N ARG A 228 -3.36 -12.48 10.63
CA ARG A 228 -4.02 -13.77 10.47
C ARG A 228 -3.85 -14.34 9.06
N THR A 229 -4.10 -15.63 8.93
CA THR A 229 -4.22 -16.28 7.62
C THR A 229 -5.34 -15.64 6.78
N LEU A 230 -5.08 -15.45 5.49
CA LEU A 230 -6.07 -15.00 4.50
C LEU A 230 -7.14 -16.06 4.17
N LYS A 231 -7.10 -17.23 4.80
CA LYS A 231 -8.15 -18.24 4.66
C LYS A 231 -9.35 -17.91 5.56
N TYR A 232 -10.38 -17.33 4.97
CA TYR A 232 -11.66 -17.06 5.63
C TYR A 232 -12.64 -18.17 5.24
N GLU A 233 -13.10 -18.98 6.21
CA GLU A 233 -13.98 -20.11 5.97
C GLU A 233 -15.43 -19.78 6.33
N ARG A 234 -16.39 -20.44 5.68
CA ARG A 234 -17.80 -20.27 6.07
C ARG A 234 -18.03 -20.75 7.50
N THR A 235 -18.74 -19.94 8.27
CA THR A 235 -19.15 -20.25 9.64
C THR A 235 -20.54 -19.68 9.92
N SER A 236 -21.21 -20.20 10.94
CA SER A 236 -22.55 -19.75 11.31
C SER A 236 -22.50 -18.44 12.11
N GLY A 237 -23.55 -17.62 11.96
CA GLY A 237 -23.71 -16.42 12.77
C GLY A 237 -23.69 -16.72 14.28
N SER A 238 -24.21 -17.88 14.71
CA SER A 238 -24.19 -18.27 16.13
C SER A 238 -22.78 -18.45 16.69
N ARG A 239 -21.86 -19.09 15.94
CA ARG A 239 -20.46 -19.26 16.37
C ARG A 239 -19.72 -17.93 16.41
N ALA A 240 -19.94 -17.09 15.40
CA ALA A 240 -19.40 -15.74 15.37
C ALA A 240 -19.92 -14.88 16.54
N GLU A 241 -21.21 -15.00 16.88
CA GLU A 241 -21.82 -14.31 18.02
C GLU A 241 -21.29 -14.80 19.37
N GLU A 242 -21.10 -16.11 19.54
CA GLU A 242 -20.47 -16.68 20.75
C GLU A 242 -19.06 -16.10 20.99
N GLU A 243 -18.24 -16.02 19.93
CA GLU A 243 -16.89 -15.44 20.00
C GLU A 243 -16.93 -13.92 20.21
N PHE A 244 -17.85 -13.21 19.55
CA PHE A 244 -18.08 -11.78 19.77
C PHE A 244 -18.40 -11.49 21.24
N ASN A 245 -19.30 -12.25 21.87
CA ASN A 245 -19.69 -12.02 23.27
C ASN A 245 -18.52 -12.11 24.25
N SER A 246 -17.43 -12.81 23.89
CA SER A 246 -16.24 -12.92 24.73
C SER A 246 -15.52 -11.57 24.95
N ILE A 247 -15.64 -10.61 24.03
CA ILE A 247 -14.96 -9.31 24.14
C ILE A 247 -15.45 -8.48 25.32
N PHE A 248 -16.71 -8.67 25.75
CA PHE A 248 -17.29 -7.93 26.88
C PHE A 248 -16.71 -8.34 28.23
N LYS A 249 -15.96 -9.44 28.30
CA LYS A 249 -15.29 -9.90 29.52
C LYS A 249 -14.35 -8.85 30.10
N VAL A 250 -13.80 -7.94 29.29
CA VAL A 250 -12.87 -6.89 29.76
C VAL A 250 -13.53 -5.54 30.03
N LYS A 251 -14.82 -5.35 29.67
CA LYS A 251 -15.50 -4.04 29.75
C LYS A 251 -15.60 -3.50 31.18
N HIS A 252 -15.62 -4.39 32.17
CA HIS A 252 -15.71 -4.03 33.59
C HIS A 252 -14.39 -3.46 34.17
N PHE A 253 -13.28 -3.55 33.44
CA PHE A 253 -12.03 -2.90 33.86
C PHE A 253 -12.15 -1.38 33.81
N GLY A 254 -11.50 -0.70 34.76
CA GLY A 254 -11.43 0.76 34.83
C GLY A 254 -10.88 1.38 33.54
N ASP A 255 -11.29 2.61 33.25
CA ASP A 255 -10.92 3.33 32.03
C ASP A 255 -9.44 3.72 31.95
N TRP A 256 -8.73 3.70 33.08
CA TRP A 256 -7.28 3.86 33.15
C TRP A 256 -6.47 2.60 32.78
N ILE A 257 -7.14 1.47 32.48
CA ILE A 257 -6.48 0.20 32.13
C ILE A 257 -6.67 -0.07 30.63
N VAL A 258 -5.59 -0.46 29.94
CA VAL A 258 -5.68 -0.97 28.57
C VAL A 258 -6.54 -2.24 28.56
N ARG A 259 -7.60 -2.23 27.75
CA ARG A 259 -8.54 -3.35 27.62
C ARG A 259 -8.28 -4.12 26.32
N PRO A 260 -7.36 -5.10 26.31
CA PRO A 260 -7.15 -5.95 25.15
C PRO A 260 -8.39 -6.81 24.91
N ILE A 261 -8.76 -6.96 23.65
CA ILE A 261 -9.80 -7.87 23.21
C ILE A 261 -9.21 -8.78 22.13
N SER A 262 -9.77 -9.97 22.01
CA SER A 262 -9.47 -10.86 20.89
C SER A 262 -10.79 -11.43 20.44
N THR A 263 -11.04 -11.34 19.14
CA THR A 263 -12.08 -12.13 18.49
C THR A 263 -11.42 -13.35 17.91
N GLU A 264 -12.10 -14.48 17.93
CA GLU A 264 -11.54 -15.75 17.44
C GLU A 264 -11.89 -15.95 15.96
N LYS A 265 -11.43 -17.06 15.38
CA LYS A 265 -11.47 -17.29 13.92
C LYS A 265 -12.88 -17.22 13.35
N ASN A 266 -13.91 -17.74 14.02
CA ASN A 266 -15.26 -17.76 13.44
C ASN A 266 -15.84 -16.34 13.30
N PHE A 267 -15.64 -15.47 14.29
CA PHE A 267 -16.06 -14.08 14.18
C PHE A 267 -15.39 -13.40 12.99
N GLN A 268 -14.06 -13.48 12.92
CA GLN A 268 -13.29 -12.79 11.88
C GLN A 268 -13.64 -13.31 10.47
N ASP A 269 -13.81 -14.63 10.33
CA ASP A 269 -14.25 -15.27 9.09
C ASP A 269 -15.63 -14.79 8.66
N TYR A 270 -16.60 -14.84 9.58
CA TYR A 270 -17.95 -14.35 9.33
C TYR A 270 -17.95 -12.89 8.92
N MET A 271 -17.17 -12.04 9.62
CA MET A 271 -17.14 -10.60 9.35
C MET A 271 -16.59 -10.28 7.97
N PHE A 272 -15.58 -11.00 7.48
CA PHE A 272 -15.10 -10.76 6.13
C PHE A 272 -16.13 -11.19 5.07
N HIS A 273 -16.78 -12.35 5.25
CA HIS A 273 -17.90 -12.77 4.38
C HIS A 273 -19.05 -11.74 4.37
N PHE A 274 -19.41 -11.19 5.53
CA PHE A 274 -20.42 -10.14 5.65
C PHE A 274 -20.03 -8.86 4.89
N ILE A 275 -18.77 -8.44 4.98
CA ILE A 275 -18.26 -7.29 4.22
C ILE A 275 -18.25 -7.57 2.72
N LEU A 276 -17.92 -8.79 2.30
CA LEU A 276 -17.98 -9.19 0.89
C LEU A 276 -19.41 -9.17 0.35
N ASP A 277 -20.42 -9.54 1.14
CA ASP A 277 -21.84 -9.41 0.75
C ASP A 277 -22.22 -7.93 0.50
N ILE A 278 -21.71 -7.01 1.32
CA ILE A 278 -21.91 -5.55 1.12
C ILE A 278 -21.18 -5.10 -0.14
N ALA A 279 -19.93 -5.52 -0.32
CA ALA A 279 -19.12 -5.20 -1.50
C ALA A 279 -19.79 -5.68 -2.79
N ASN A 280 -20.34 -6.89 -2.79
CA ASN A 280 -21.06 -7.48 -3.92
C ASN A 280 -22.26 -6.60 -4.33
N LYS A 281 -23.09 -6.21 -3.36
CA LYS A 281 -24.29 -5.37 -3.62
C LYS A 281 -23.94 -3.97 -4.14
N LYS A 282 -22.77 -3.45 -3.79
CA LYS A 282 -22.31 -2.09 -4.13
C LYS A 282 -21.28 -2.09 -5.26
N ASN A 283 -20.91 -3.26 -5.77
CA ASN A 283 -19.82 -3.46 -6.70
C ASN A 283 -18.50 -2.81 -6.21
N LEU A 284 -18.17 -2.92 -4.92
CA LEU A 284 -16.93 -2.36 -4.36
C LEU A 284 -15.73 -3.25 -4.69
N ILE A 285 -14.56 -2.62 -4.80
CA ILE A 285 -13.28 -3.28 -4.99
C ILE A 285 -12.66 -3.58 -3.62
N ILE A 286 -12.08 -4.76 -3.47
CA ILE A 286 -11.34 -5.17 -2.28
C ILE A 286 -9.86 -5.29 -2.64
N GLN A 287 -9.05 -4.37 -2.13
CA GLN A 287 -7.60 -4.48 -2.16
C GLN A 287 -7.15 -5.43 -1.06
N VAL A 288 -6.35 -6.44 -1.40
CA VAL A 288 -5.87 -7.44 -0.44
C VAL A 288 -4.35 -7.46 -0.42
N HIS A 289 -3.78 -7.26 0.77
CA HIS A 289 -2.34 -7.42 0.99
C HIS A 289 -1.95 -8.90 0.88
N THR A 290 -1.01 -9.24 0.00
CA THR A 290 -0.51 -10.61 -0.17
C THR A 290 1.00 -10.63 -0.32
N GLY A 291 1.64 -11.78 -0.09
CA GLY A 291 3.09 -11.91 -0.15
C GLY A 291 3.81 -11.19 1.00
N ILE A 292 4.95 -10.56 0.70
CA ILE A 292 5.82 -9.91 1.66
C ILE A 292 5.05 -8.91 2.53
N GLN A 293 5.41 -8.85 3.80
CA GLN A 293 4.86 -7.96 4.81
C GLN A 293 5.98 -6.99 5.24
N GLU A 294 5.64 -5.71 5.41
CA GLU A 294 6.55 -4.71 5.97
C GLU A 294 6.96 -5.10 7.39
N GLY A 295 8.21 -4.80 7.76
CA GLY A 295 8.80 -5.18 9.04
C GLY A 295 9.95 -6.17 8.89
N ASN A 296 10.53 -6.56 10.02
CA ASN A 296 11.66 -7.51 10.10
C ASN A 296 11.21 -8.92 10.56
N GLY A 297 9.94 -9.26 10.39
CA GLY A 297 9.40 -10.59 10.71
C GLY A 297 7.89 -10.65 10.65
N ASN A 298 7.36 -11.77 10.11
CA ASN A 298 5.96 -12.17 10.18
C ASN A 298 5.84 -13.63 9.65
N ILE A 299 4.63 -14.19 9.66
CA ILE A 299 4.32 -15.50 9.07
C ILE A 299 3.93 -15.30 7.59
N LEU A 300 4.87 -15.55 6.69
CA LEU A 300 4.67 -15.39 5.24
C LEU A 300 3.57 -16.29 4.65
N SER A 301 3.30 -17.46 5.24
CA SER A 301 2.22 -18.33 4.75
C SER A 301 0.83 -17.75 5.01
N ASN A 302 0.68 -16.78 5.93
CA ASN A 302 -0.59 -16.11 6.14
C ASN A 302 -1.02 -15.28 4.95
N SER A 303 -0.06 -14.80 4.15
CA SER A 303 -0.26 -13.91 3.01
C SER A 303 -0.24 -14.62 1.65
N ASN A 304 -0.25 -15.95 1.62
CA ASN A 304 -0.34 -16.72 0.38
C ASN A 304 -1.69 -16.43 -0.33
N PRO A 305 -1.69 -15.95 -1.58
CA PRO A 305 -2.90 -15.56 -2.30
C PRO A 305 -3.84 -16.74 -2.61
N GLU A 306 -3.35 -17.99 -2.66
CA GLU A 306 -4.19 -19.16 -2.92
C GLU A 306 -5.25 -19.38 -1.84
N LEU A 307 -4.99 -18.90 -0.61
CA LEU A 307 -5.91 -19.00 0.52
C LEU A 307 -7.22 -18.24 0.30
N LEU A 308 -7.26 -17.33 -0.66
CA LEU A 308 -8.45 -16.56 -1.04
C LEU A 308 -9.30 -17.25 -2.12
N SER A 309 -8.86 -18.39 -2.67
CA SER A 309 -9.53 -19.03 -3.81
C SER A 309 -10.99 -19.37 -3.56
N ASN A 310 -11.35 -19.72 -2.31
CA ASN A 310 -12.73 -19.97 -1.94
C ASN A 310 -13.59 -18.70 -2.07
N LEU A 311 -13.05 -17.54 -1.72
CA LEU A 311 -13.73 -16.26 -1.83
C LEU A 311 -13.88 -15.81 -3.29
N PHE A 312 -12.86 -16.06 -4.13
CA PHE A 312 -12.95 -15.75 -5.56
C PHE A 312 -14.09 -16.50 -6.25
N LEU A 313 -14.28 -17.77 -5.88
CA LEU A 313 -15.35 -18.63 -6.38
C LEU A 313 -16.72 -18.22 -5.83
N GLU A 314 -16.79 -17.87 -4.56
CA GLU A 314 -18.06 -17.58 -3.88
C GLU A 314 -18.60 -16.17 -4.16
N TYR A 315 -17.70 -15.22 -4.46
CA TYR A 315 -18.04 -13.81 -4.73
C TYR A 315 -17.59 -13.38 -6.13
N PRO A 316 -18.15 -13.97 -7.20
CA PRO A 316 -17.72 -13.71 -8.58
C PRO A 316 -17.95 -12.26 -9.05
N ASP A 317 -18.85 -11.50 -8.41
CA ASP A 317 -19.12 -10.10 -8.76
C ASP A 317 -18.33 -9.10 -7.91
N VAL A 318 -17.54 -9.56 -6.91
CA VAL A 318 -16.61 -8.72 -6.16
C VAL A 318 -15.26 -8.69 -6.87
N THR A 319 -14.79 -7.49 -7.21
CA THR A 319 -13.43 -7.31 -7.73
C THR A 319 -12.40 -7.41 -6.61
N PHE A 320 -11.48 -8.36 -6.73
CA PHE A 320 -10.33 -8.53 -5.85
C PHE A 320 -9.07 -7.99 -6.54
N ASP A 321 -8.43 -7.04 -5.90
CA ASP A 321 -7.21 -6.40 -6.37
C ASP A 321 -6.04 -6.87 -5.48
N ILE A 322 -5.16 -7.71 -6.05
CA ILE A 322 -4.17 -8.47 -5.30
C ILE A 322 -2.81 -7.80 -5.38
N PHE A 323 -2.33 -7.35 -4.22
CA PHE A 323 -1.17 -6.49 -4.12
C PHE A 323 0.17 -7.20 -4.23
N HIS A 324 1.21 -6.39 -4.48
CA HIS A 324 2.62 -6.69 -4.25
C HIS A 324 3.14 -7.85 -5.07
N ILE A 325 2.54 -8.10 -6.23
CA ILE A 325 2.77 -9.28 -7.07
C ILE A 325 2.67 -10.60 -6.27
N SER A 326 2.04 -10.57 -5.10
CA SER A 326 2.10 -11.60 -4.06
C SER A 326 3.50 -12.10 -3.70
N TYR A 327 4.58 -11.31 -3.87
CA TYR A 327 5.97 -11.79 -3.73
C TYR A 327 6.21 -12.59 -2.43
N PRO A 328 6.71 -13.85 -2.47
CA PRO A 328 7.27 -14.56 -3.62
C PRO A 328 6.29 -15.48 -4.37
N TYR A 329 4.98 -15.38 -4.12
CA TYR A 329 3.91 -16.20 -4.73
C TYR A 329 3.40 -15.67 -6.09
N GLN A 330 4.25 -14.97 -6.85
CA GLN A 330 3.83 -14.37 -8.12
C GLN A 330 3.32 -15.38 -9.16
N ASN A 331 3.78 -16.64 -9.08
CA ASN A 331 3.38 -17.70 -10.02
C ASN A 331 1.94 -18.18 -9.71
N GLU A 332 1.63 -18.33 -8.43
CA GLU A 332 0.28 -18.62 -7.95
C GLU A 332 -0.66 -17.49 -8.37
N LEU A 333 -0.27 -16.22 -8.15
CA LEU A 333 -1.04 -15.07 -8.60
C LEU A 333 -1.28 -15.06 -10.12
N THR A 334 -0.29 -15.44 -10.94
CA THR A 334 -0.46 -15.60 -12.40
C THR A 334 -1.66 -16.51 -12.71
N VAL A 335 -1.73 -17.67 -12.08
CA VAL A 335 -2.78 -18.67 -12.32
C VAL A 335 -4.12 -18.20 -11.78
N LEU A 336 -4.14 -17.58 -10.58
CA LEU A 336 -5.37 -17.02 -10.00
C LEU A 336 -5.97 -15.94 -10.91
N ALA A 337 -5.16 -14.98 -11.37
CA ALA A 337 -5.62 -13.93 -12.28
C ALA A 337 -6.04 -14.44 -13.66
N LYS A 338 -5.45 -15.55 -14.13
CA LYS A 338 -5.87 -16.21 -15.37
C LYS A 338 -7.22 -16.94 -15.21
N ASN A 339 -7.41 -17.63 -14.10
CA ASN A 339 -8.57 -18.50 -13.88
C ASN A 339 -9.82 -17.74 -13.44
N TYR A 340 -9.67 -16.71 -12.61
CA TYR A 340 -10.80 -16.02 -11.99
C TYR A 340 -11.06 -14.66 -12.64
N PRO A 341 -12.22 -14.42 -13.27
CA PRO A 341 -12.53 -13.14 -13.94
C PRO A 341 -12.44 -11.92 -13.02
N ASN A 342 -12.67 -12.11 -11.73
CA ASN A 342 -12.73 -11.08 -10.71
C ASN A 342 -11.41 -10.83 -9.94
N VAL A 343 -10.32 -11.51 -10.30
CA VAL A 343 -9.00 -11.34 -9.64
C VAL A 343 -8.05 -10.52 -10.50
N TYR A 344 -7.53 -9.42 -9.98
CA TYR A 344 -6.66 -8.47 -10.66
C TYR A 344 -5.29 -8.42 -9.97
N ILE A 345 -4.27 -8.10 -10.76
CA ILE A 345 -2.87 -8.03 -10.32
C ILE A 345 -2.51 -6.57 -10.13
N ASP A 346 -2.01 -6.23 -8.94
CA ASP A 346 -1.46 -4.92 -8.64
C ASP A 346 0.04 -5.01 -8.30
N MET A 347 0.84 -4.25 -9.04
CA MET A 347 2.28 -4.12 -8.83
C MET A 347 2.65 -3.08 -7.76
N CYS A 348 1.68 -2.59 -6.98
CA CYS A 348 1.86 -1.80 -5.77
C CYS A 348 3.03 -2.33 -4.92
N TRP A 349 3.95 -1.45 -4.49
CA TRP A 349 5.20 -1.76 -3.76
C TRP A 349 6.26 -2.62 -4.49
N ALA A 350 5.87 -3.37 -5.52
CA ALA A 350 6.67 -4.49 -6.03
C ALA A 350 8.01 -4.11 -6.64
N HIS A 351 8.09 -2.93 -7.27
CA HIS A 351 9.27 -2.50 -8.01
C HIS A 351 10.48 -2.21 -7.13
N ILE A 352 10.24 -1.91 -5.85
CA ILE A 352 11.28 -1.66 -4.86
C ILE A 352 11.44 -2.82 -3.87
N VAL A 353 10.45 -3.72 -3.77
CA VAL A 353 10.64 -5.05 -3.14
C VAL A 353 11.68 -5.85 -3.95
N SER A 354 11.41 -6.03 -5.24
CA SER A 354 12.33 -6.72 -6.14
C SER A 354 12.16 -6.22 -7.58
N PRO A 355 13.08 -5.34 -8.05
CA PRO A 355 13.06 -4.87 -9.42
C PRO A 355 13.18 -6.02 -10.44
N ASN A 356 13.92 -7.07 -10.08
CA ASN A 356 14.10 -8.23 -10.93
C ASN A 356 12.83 -9.09 -11.02
N ALA A 357 12.17 -9.36 -9.89
CA ALA A 357 10.91 -10.09 -9.89
C ALA A 357 9.84 -9.33 -10.67
N SER A 358 9.73 -8.02 -10.47
CA SER A 358 8.79 -7.17 -11.23
C SER A 358 8.93 -7.33 -12.75
N VAL A 359 10.16 -7.29 -13.27
CA VAL A 359 10.41 -7.44 -14.72
C VAL A 359 10.06 -8.86 -15.18
N LYS A 360 10.48 -9.89 -14.43
CA LYS A 360 10.21 -11.29 -14.77
C LYS A 360 8.72 -11.62 -14.76
N SER A 361 8.02 -11.22 -13.71
CA SER A 361 6.57 -11.43 -13.58
C SER A 361 5.82 -10.79 -14.75
N LEU A 362 6.14 -9.55 -15.11
CA LEU A 362 5.46 -8.89 -16.22
C LEU A 362 5.73 -9.56 -17.57
N ILE A 363 6.95 -10.04 -17.82
CA ILE A 363 7.27 -10.81 -19.04
C ILE A 363 6.36 -12.04 -19.13
N GLU A 364 6.22 -12.79 -18.03
CA GLU A 364 5.36 -13.98 -17.97
C GLU A 364 3.87 -13.64 -18.10
N TRP A 365 3.42 -12.57 -17.44
CA TRP A 365 2.01 -12.17 -17.46
C TRP A 365 1.54 -11.70 -18.83
N ILE A 366 2.39 -11.06 -19.62
CA ILE A 366 2.05 -10.68 -21.00
C ILE A 366 1.71 -11.92 -21.85
N ASP A 367 2.29 -13.08 -21.56
CA ASP A 367 1.98 -14.34 -22.26
C ASP A 367 0.74 -15.05 -21.68
N THR A 368 0.43 -14.78 -20.41
CA THR A 368 -0.41 -15.68 -19.61
C THR A 368 -1.74 -15.07 -19.17
N VAL A 369 -1.75 -13.78 -18.84
CA VAL A 369 -2.87 -13.06 -18.21
C VAL A 369 -3.39 -11.98 -19.16
N PRO A 370 -4.72 -11.77 -19.29
CA PRO A 370 -5.25 -10.65 -20.06
C PRO A 370 -4.71 -9.30 -19.56
N LEU A 371 -4.15 -8.50 -20.48
CA LEU A 371 -3.46 -7.25 -20.15
C LEU A 371 -4.32 -6.23 -19.40
N ASN A 372 -5.65 -6.32 -19.51
CA ASN A 372 -6.58 -5.44 -18.81
C ASN A 372 -6.76 -5.75 -17.31
N LYS A 373 -6.00 -6.72 -16.78
CA LYS A 373 -6.08 -7.16 -15.38
C LYS A 373 -4.87 -6.76 -14.54
N ILE A 374 -3.98 -5.94 -15.07
CA ILE A 374 -2.69 -5.61 -14.46
C ILE A 374 -2.59 -4.09 -14.26
N SER A 375 -2.32 -3.67 -13.03
CA SER A 375 -1.95 -2.30 -12.67
C SER A 375 -0.44 -2.23 -12.44
N ALA A 376 0.24 -1.31 -13.12
CA ALA A 376 1.72 -1.24 -13.08
C ALA A 376 2.29 -0.56 -11.84
N PHE A 377 1.52 0.22 -11.08
CA PHE A 377 2.12 1.02 -10.01
C PHE A 377 1.15 1.40 -8.89
N GLY A 378 1.64 1.20 -7.67
CA GLY A 378 1.17 1.81 -6.43
C GLY A 378 2.38 2.05 -5.53
N GLY A 379 2.52 3.23 -4.96
CA GLY A 379 3.76 3.61 -4.28
C GLY A 379 3.93 2.98 -2.91
N ASP A 380 2.85 2.88 -2.14
CA ASP A 380 2.77 2.28 -0.80
C ASP A 380 3.67 2.95 0.26
N TYR A 381 4.01 4.23 0.10
CA TYR A 381 4.93 4.94 1.01
C TYR A 381 4.23 5.71 2.13
N LEU A 382 4.94 5.89 3.25
CA LEU A 382 4.57 6.84 4.31
C LEU A 382 5.05 8.27 4.03
N PHE A 383 5.98 8.46 3.09
CA PHE A 383 6.63 9.75 2.82
C PHE A 383 6.77 10.03 1.32
N VAL A 384 6.61 11.31 0.94
CA VAL A 384 6.37 11.70 -0.46
C VAL A 384 7.60 11.53 -1.36
N ASP A 385 8.81 11.69 -0.82
CA ASP A 385 10.05 11.57 -1.59
C ASP A 385 10.25 10.15 -2.14
N GLY A 386 9.83 9.12 -1.37
CA GLY A 386 9.94 7.72 -1.77
C GLY A 386 9.17 7.41 -3.05
N VAL A 387 8.03 8.09 -3.26
CA VAL A 387 7.18 7.93 -4.43
C VAL A 387 7.95 8.18 -5.72
N TYR A 388 8.80 9.23 -5.76
CA TYR A 388 9.55 9.58 -6.98
C TYR A 388 10.48 8.46 -7.44
N GLY A 389 11.31 7.94 -6.54
CA GLY A 389 12.28 6.89 -6.86
C GLY A 389 11.58 5.59 -7.26
N HIS A 390 10.51 5.26 -6.56
CA HIS A 390 9.74 4.05 -6.83
C HIS A 390 9.00 4.11 -8.17
N GLN A 391 8.26 5.18 -8.47
CA GLN A 391 7.57 5.30 -9.77
C GLN A 391 8.57 5.33 -10.93
N TYR A 392 9.75 5.94 -10.75
CA TYR A 392 10.78 5.92 -11.79
C TYR A 392 11.28 4.49 -12.04
N MET A 393 11.52 3.72 -10.96
CA MET A 393 11.86 2.30 -11.07
C MET A 393 10.75 1.49 -11.74
N ALA A 394 9.49 1.78 -11.46
CA ALA A 394 8.34 1.18 -12.13
C ALA A 394 8.42 1.41 -13.64
N ARG A 395 8.54 2.68 -14.07
CA ARG A 395 8.66 3.07 -15.49
C ARG A 395 9.81 2.33 -16.19
N VAL A 396 10.98 2.27 -15.56
CA VAL A 396 12.15 1.53 -16.08
C VAL A 396 11.84 0.03 -16.20
N ASN A 397 11.23 -0.58 -15.18
CA ASN A 397 10.96 -2.01 -15.16
C ASN A 397 9.90 -2.41 -16.20
N ILE A 398 8.82 -1.65 -16.33
CA ILE A 398 7.79 -1.86 -17.35
C ILE A 398 8.40 -1.73 -18.76
N ALA A 399 9.16 -0.67 -19.02
CA ALA A 399 9.83 -0.48 -20.30
C ALA A 399 10.80 -1.62 -20.65
N LYS A 400 11.55 -2.13 -19.66
CA LYS A 400 12.44 -3.30 -19.84
C LYS A 400 11.66 -4.55 -20.26
N ALA A 401 10.60 -4.89 -19.54
CA ALA A 401 9.79 -6.07 -19.82
C ALA A 401 9.16 -6.00 -21.21
N LEU A 402 8.55 -4.88 -21.56
CA LEU A 402 7.93 -4.69 -22.87
C LEU A 402 8.95 -4.69 -24.00
N SER A 403 10.15 -4.15 -23.79
CA SER A 403 11.22 -4.18 -24.79
C SER A 403 11.71 -5.60 -25.10
N ILE A 404 11.67 -6.50 -24.11
CA ILE A 404 11.98 -7.91 -24.31
C ILE A 404 10.92 -8.54 -25.23
N LYS A 405 9.63 -8.28 -24.96
CA LYS A 405 8.51 -8.77 -25.79
C LYS A 405 8.51 -8.22 -27.22
N VAL A 406 8.90 -6.96 -27.40
CA VAL A 406 9.11 -6.39 -28.75
C VAL A 406 10.24 -7.11 -29.49
N LYS A 407 11.37 -7.37 -28.80
CA LYS A 407 12.50 -8.08 -29.41
C LYS A 407 12.14 -9.51 -29.80
N GLU A 408 11.29 -10.17 -29.01
CA GLU A 408 10.76 -11.51 -29.30
C GLU A 408 9.76 -11.54 -30.46
N GLY A 409 9.31 -10.36 -30.94
CA GLY A 409 8.37 -10.25 -32.06
C GLY A 409 6.91 -10.50 -31.66
N ILE A 410 6.60 -10.49 -30.35
CA ILE A 410 5.22 -10.66 -29.86
C ILE A 410 4.34 -9.47 -30.29
N PHE A 411 4.91 -8.27 -30.30
CA PHE A 411 4.30 -7.05 -30.81
C PHE A 411 5.34 -5.98 -31.13
N ASP A 412 4.93 -4.88 -31.78
CA ASP A 412 5.83 -3.77 -32.13
C ASP A 412 5.94 -2.70 -31.02
N ILE A 413 6.78 -1.67 -31.25
CA ILE A 413 7.00 -0.57 -30.31
C ILE A 413 5.70 0.23 -30.06
N ASN A 414 4.85 0.40 -31.08
CA ASN A 414 3.62 1.17 -30.92
C ASN A 414 2.64 0.45 -29.98
N LYS A 415 2.51 -0.87 -30.13
CA LYS A 415 1.73 -1.69 -29.22
C LYS A 415 2.33 -1.68 -27.81
N ALA A 416 3.66 -1.73 -27.66
CA ALA A 416 4.30 -1.60 -26.34
C ALA A 416 3.94 -0.27 -25.64
N LYS A 417 3.83 0.83 -26.39
CA LYS A 417 3.38 2.13 -25.87
C LYS A 417 1.92 2.09 -25.43
N GLU A 418 1.02 1.53 -26.24
CA GLU A 418 -0.38 1.32 -25.85
C GLU A 418 -0.50 0.47 -24.58
N ILE A 419 0.21 -0.66 -24.51
CA ILE A 419 0.22 -1.53 -23.33
C ILE A 419 0.72 -0.76 -22.11
N SER A 420 1.79 0.03 -22.24
CA SER A 420 2.29 0.85 -21.13
C SER A 420 1.20 1.79 -20.57
N LYS A 421 0.46 2.48 -21.45
CA LYS A 421 -0.66 3.34 -21.05
C LYS A 421 -1.77 2.55 -20.39
N MET A 422 -2.08 1.34 -20.88
CA MET A 422 -3.05 0.46 -20.24
C MET A 422 -2.65 0.15 -18.80
N LEU A 423 -1.41 -0.31 -18.59
CA LEU A 423 -0.95 -0.76 -17.27
C LEU A 423 -0.85 0.39 -16.26
N PHE A 424 -0.37 1.56 -16.69
CA PHE A 424 -0.17 2.70 -15.79
C PHE A 424 -1.41 3.56 -15.56
N TYR A 425 -2.38 3.56 -16.48
CA TYR A 425 -3.49 4.51 -16.45
C TYR A 425 -4.84 3.86 -16.79
N ASP A 426 -5.03 3.30 -17.98
CA ASP A 426 -6.38 2.91 -18.41
C ASP A 426 -6.97 1.76 -17.58
N ASN A 427 -6.14 0.80 -17.17
CA ASN A 427 -6.54 -0.31 -16.30
C ASN A 427 -6.91 0.18 -14.90
N PRO A 428 -6.01 0.84 -14.12
CA PRO A 428 -6.38 1.31 -12.79
C PRO A 428 -7.56 2.30 -12.82
N LEU A 429 -7.64 3.17 -13.83
CA LEU A 429 -8.81 4.06 -14.03
C LEU A 429 -10.12 3.27 -14.07
N LYS A 430 -10.16 2.18 -14.85
CA LYS A 430 -11.35 1.33 -15.02
C LYS A 430 -11.62 0.45 -13.81
N ILE A 431 -10.59 -0.18 -13.23
CA ILE A 431 -10.71 -1.09 -12.09
C ILE A 431 -11.29 -0.34 -10.89
N PHE A 432 -10.77 0.85 -10.59
CA PHE A 432 -11.20 1.66 -9.45
C PHE A 432 -12.31 2.68 -9.78
N ARG A 433 -12.77 2.71 -11.04
CA ARG A 433 -13.87 3.58 -11.51
C ARG A 433 -13.63 5.05 -11.19
N LEU A 434 -12.43 5.51 -11.52
CA LEU A 434 -11.98 6.88 -11.26
C LEU A 434 -12.43 7.87 -12.34
N ASP A 435 -13.01 7.36 -13.44
CA ASP A 435 -13.56 8.14 -14.57
C ASP A 435 -14.61 9.18 -14.13
N LYS A 436 -15.29 8.93 -13.01
CA LYS A 436 -16.28 9.84 -12.44
C LYS A 436 -15.69 10.89 -11.49
N LYS A 437 -14.38 10.85 -11.27
CA LYS A 437 -13.68 11.63 -10.22
C LYS A 437 -12.49 12.44 -10.73
N LEU A 438 -11.90 12.06 -11.85
CA LEU A 438 -10.76 12.72 -12.49
C LEU A 438 -11.17 13.72 -13.56
#